data_AF-A0A960VNF3-F1
#
_entry.id   AF-A0A960VNF3-F1
#
_cell.length_a   1.000
_cell.length_b   1.000
_cell.length_c   1.000
_cell.angle_alpha   90.00
_cell.angle_beta   90.00
_cell.angle_gamma   90.00
#
_symmetry.space_group_name_H-M   'P 1'
#
loop_
_entity.id
_entity.type
_entity.pdbx_description
1 polymer ?
#
loop_
_entity_poly.entity_id
_entity_poly.type
_entity_poly.pdbx_seq_one_letter_code
_entity_poly.pdbx_strand_id
1 'polypeptide(L)' 'MALLAGELDAPNNIEALSTQPFLDVPMVYADGNRAIVTMAKGPEGEKVFSEAFAEWGQQ' A
#
# COMPACT_ATOMS: atom_id res chain seq x y z
N MET A 1 -7.15 4.31 -1.52
CA MET A 1 -6.48 4.28 -2.84
C MET A 1 -6.23 2.82 -3.21
N ALA A 2 -6.80 2.34 -4.32
CA ALA A 2 -6.65 0.93 -4.69
C ALA A 2 -5.27 0.71 -5.34
N LEU A 3 -4.47 -0.23 -4.83
CA LEU A 3 -3.28 -0.70 -5.51
C LEU A 3 -3.70 -1.31 -6.86
N LEU A 4 -3.26 -0.73 -7.97
CA LEU A 4 -3.53 -1.25 -9.31
C LEU A 4 -2.48 -2.30 -9.66
N ALA A 5 -2.92 -3.42 -10.23
CA ALA A 5 -2.11 -4.61 -10.53
C ALA A 5 -1.28 -4.50 -11.83
N GLY A 6 -0.95 -3.28 -12.28
CA GLY A 6 -0.13 -3.03 -13.46
C GLY A 6 1.34 -2.78 -13.12
N GLU A 7 2.27 -3.35 -13.88
CA GLU A 7 3.72 -3.15 -13.72
C GLU A 7 4.13 -1.67 -13.86
N LEU A 8 3.33 -0.86 -14.56
CA LEU A 8 3.50 0.60 -14.72
C LEU A 8 3.09 1.43 -13.50
N ASP A 9 2.41 0.82 -12.51
CA ASP A 9 1.88 1.52 -11.34
C ASP A 9 2.81 1.46 -10.12
N ALA A 10 3.94 0.75 -10.22
CA ALA A 10 4.92 0.64 -9.15
C ALA A 10 5.34 2.01 -8.57
N PRO A 11 5.78 3.01 -9.35
CA PRO A 11 6.19 4.30 -8.79
C PRO A 11 5.05 5.04 -8.08
N ASN A 12 3.83 5.00 -8.62
CA ASN A 12 2.64 5.60 -7.98
C ASN A 12 2.27 4.88 -6.67
N ASN A 13 2.41 3.55 -6.64
CA ASN A 13 2.17 2.75 -5.44
C ASN A 13 3.23 3.03 -4.36
N ILE A 14 4.48 3.23 -4.74
CA ILE A 14 5.57 3.57 -3.80
C ILE A 14 5.35 4.95 -3.18
N GLU A 15 4.97 5.93 -4.00
CA GLU A 15 4.59 7.27 -3.52
C GLU A 15 3.39 7.19 -2.56
N ALA A 16 2.35 6.44 -2.92
CA ALA A 16 1.18 6.21 -2.08
C ALA A 16 1.54 5.57 -0.73
N LEU A 17 2.39 4.55 -0.76
CA LEU A 17 2.84 3.83 0.43
C LEU A 17 3.79 4.65 1.30
N SER A 18 4.47 5.66 0.73
CA SER A 18 5.34 6.56 1.50
C SER A 18 4.58 7.75 2.09
N THR A 19 3.53 8.22 1.43
CA THR A 19 2.84 9.48 1.79
C THR A 19 1.52 9.29 2.55
N GLN A 20 0.79 8.19 2.33
CA GLN A 20 -0.51 7.99 2.98
C GLN A 20 -0.38 7.29 4.34
N PRO A 21 -1.21 7.64 5.34
CA PRO A 21 -1.16 7.03 6.67
C PRO A 21 -1.90 5.68 6.76
N PHE A 22 -2.48 5.22 5.65
CA PHE A 22 -3.23 3.96 5.56
C PHE A 22 -2.91 3.22 4.27
N LEU A 23 -3.27 1.95 4.24
CA LEU A 23 -3.17 1.05 3.09
C LEU A 23 -4.53 0.39 2.85
N ASP A 24 -5.03 0.46 1.62
CA ASP A 24 -6.25 -0.23 1.22
C ASP A 24 -5.91 -1.46 0.36
N VAL A 25 -6.43 -2.61 0.78
CA VAL A 25 -6.31 -3.87 0.02
C VAL A 25 -7.71 -4.26 -0.46
N PRO A 26 -8.01 -4.11 -1.76
CA PRO A 26 -9.26 -4.62 -2.32
C PRO A 26 -9.19 -6.14 -2.43
N MET A 27 -10.25 -6.82 -2.03
CA MET A 27 -10.39 -8.28 -2.12
C MET A 27 -11.74 -8.65 -2.71
N VAL A 28 -11.78 -9.82 -3.36
CA VAL A 28 -13.01 -10.42 -3.89
C VAL A 28 -13.21 -11.74 -3.16
N TYR A 29 -14.37 -11.89 -2.53
CA TYR A 29 -14.76 -13.13 -1.87
C TYR A 29 -15.13 -14.20 -2.89
N ALA A 30 -15.19 -15.46 -2.43
CA ALA A 30 -15.53 -16.60 -3.28
C ALA A 30 -16.94 -16.51 -3.90
N ASP A 31 -17.82 -15.73 -3.29
CA ASP A 31 -19.18 -15.44 -3.78
C ASP A 31 -19.24 -14.26 -4.77
N GLY A 32 -18.09 -13.67 -5.12
CA GLY A 32 -17.96 -12.53 -6.03
C GLY A 32 -18.17 -11.16 -5.37
N ASN A 33 -18.49 -11.10 -4.08
CA ASN A 33 -18.62 -9.84 -3.37
C ASN A 33 -17.25 -9.18 -3.17
N ARG A 34 -17.21 -7.84 -3.26
CA ARG A 34 -15.99 -7.06 -3.08
C ARG A 34 -15.94 -6.48 -1.68
N ALA A 35 -14.77 -6.58 -1.05
CA ALA A 35 -14.47 -5.88 0.18
C ALA A 35 -13.17 -5.10 0.04
N ILE A 36 -13.02 -4.10 0.90
CA ILE A 36 -11.78 -3.34 1.05
C ILE A 36 -11.35 -3.47 2.50
N VAL A 37 -10.11 -3.86 2.71
CA VAL A 37 -9.48 -3.84 4.03
C VAL A 37 -8.61 -2.60 4.10
N THR A 38 -8.98 -1.65 4.95
CA THR A 38 -8.19 -0.46 5.25
C THR A 38 -7.38 -0.70 6.51
N MET A 39 -6.06 -0.63 6.41
CA MET A 39 -5.13 -0.74 7.52
C MET A 39 -4.48 0.61 7.79
N ALA A 40 -4.66 1.15 9.00
CA ALA A 40 -3.90 2.31 9.45
C ALA A 40 -2.48 1.87 9.81
N LYS A 41 -1.47 2.58 9.30
CA LYS A 41 -0.06 2.28 9.58
C LYS A 41 0.29 2.62 11.03
N GLY A 42 -0.25 3.72 11.53
CA GLY A 42 0.15 4.26 12.83
C GLY A 42 1.64 4.66 12.86
N PRO A 43 2.13 5.11 14.03
CA PRO A 43 3.50 5.62 14.16
C PRO A 43 4.57 4.55 13.86
N GLU A 44 4.30 3.31 14.27
CA GLU A 44 5.22 2.19 14.06
C GLU A 44 5.21 1.73 12.60
N GLY A 45 4.05 1.70 11.95
CA GLY A 45 3.95 1.31 10.54
C GLY A 45 4.62 2.32 9.61
N GLU A 46 4.47 3.62 9.85
CA GLU A 46 5.18 4.66 9.07
C GLU A 46 6.70 4.46 9.12
N LYS A 47 7.24 4.15 10.30
CA LYS A 47 8.67 3.87 10.46
C LYS A 47 9.11 2.64 9.68
N VAL A 48 8.37 1.54 9.79
CA VAL A 48 8.69 0.29 9.08
C VAL A 48 8.66 0.48 7.56
N PHE A 49 7.66 1.21 7.04
CA PHE A 49 7.59 1.52 5.61
C PHE A 49 8.76 2.42 5.18
N SER A 50 9.09 3.45 5.96
CA SER A 50 10.21 4.33 5.65
C SER A 50 11.56 3.59 5.64
N GLU A 51 11.78 2.67 6.59
CA GLU A 51 12.98 1.84 6.64
C GLU A 51 13.05 0.87 5.44
N ALA A 52 11.93 0.21 5.11
CA ALA A 52 11.86 -0.69 3.96
C ALA A 52 12.14 0.03 2.63
N PHE A 53 11.60 1.23 2.41
CA PHE A 53 11.87 2.02 1.20
C PHE A 53 13.32 2.50 1.13
N ALA A 54 13.91 2.85 2.27
CA ALA A 54 15.33 3.22 2.34
C ALA A 54 16.25 2.04 1.97
N GLU A 55 15.94 0.83 2.45
CA GLU A 55 16.70 -0.38 2.10
C GLU A 55 16.55 -0.79 0.62
N TRP A 56 15.38 -0.54 0.02
CA TRP A 56 15.14 -0.87 -1.39
C TRP A 56 15.78 0.11 -2.37
N GLY A 57 16.44 1.17 -1.89
CA GLY A 57 17.14 2.15 -2.72
C GLY A 57 16.20 3.01 -3.58
N GLN A 58 14.92 3.11 -3.19
CA GLN A 58 13.93 3.94 -3.85
C GLN A 58 13.97 5.34 -3.22
N GLN A 59 14.96 6.13 -3.65
CA GLN A 59 14.98 7.59 -3.45
C GLN A 59 14.45 8.32 -4.69
#